data_AF-A0A9D7VJX7-F1
#
_entry.id   AF-A0A9D7VJX7-F1
#
_cell.length_a   1.000
_cell.length_b   1.000
_cell.length_c   1.000
_cell.angle_alpha   90.00
_cell.angle_beta   90.00
_cell.angle_gamma   90.00
#
_symmetry.space_group_name_H-M   'P 1'
#
loop_
_entity.id
_entity.type
_entity.pdbx_description
1 polymer ?
#
loop_
_entity_poly.entity_id
_entity_poly.type
_entity_poly.pdbx_seq_one_letter_code
_entity_poly.pdbx_strand_id
1 'polypeptide(L)'
;MQAILTVEQIQNILNGCEQSLRMLQATPEFRALQSSRYFSTSNDLVLADAIQTLVEVSDGIANVQALESGFFDDQIAKSKLNQQLELKDSQNV
;
A
#
# COMPACT_ATOMS: atom_id res chain seq x y z
N MET A 1 -14.00 -11.87 -22.92
CA MET A 1 -12.88 -12.54 -22.21
C MET A 1 -12.53 -11.64 -21.04
N GLN A 2 -12.74 -12.07 -19.80
CA GLN A 2 -12.15 -11.37 -18.66
C GLN A 2 -10.69 -11.80 -18.56
N ALA A 3 -9.79 -10.82 -18.48
CA ALA A 3 -8.39 -11.11 -18.18
C ALA A 3 -8.30 -11.60 -16.73
N ILE A 4 -7.69 -12.76 -16.51
CA ILE A 4 -7.34 -13.22 -15.17
C ILE A 4 -5.99 -12.59 -14.83
N LEU A 5 -5.96 -11.73 -13.83
CA LEU A 5 -4.74 -11.08 -13.34
C LEU A 5 -4.26 -11.78 -12.08
N THR A 6 -2.94 -11.92 -11.93
CA THR A 6 -2.33 -12.32 -10.66
C THR A 6 -2.39 -11.16 -9.66
N VAL A 7 -2.25 -11.46 -8.36
CA VAL A 7 -2.22 -10.41 -7.33
C VAL A 7 -1.06 -9.43 -7.56
N GLU A 8 0.10 -9.94 -7.96
CA GLU A 8 1.25 -9.12 -8.35
C GLU A 8 0.92 -8.16 -9.50
N GLN A 9 0.23 -8.66 -10.54
CA GLN A 9 -0.21 -7.82 -11.66
C GLN A 9 -1.20 -6.75 -11.21
N ILE A 10 -2.14 -7.09 -10.32
CA ILE A 10 -3.09 -6.12 -9.76
C ILE A 10 -2.34 -5.02 -9.00
N GLN A 11 -1.41 -5.38 -8.10
CA GLN A 11 -0.61 -4.41 -7.34
C GLN A 11 0.26 -3.54 -8.26
N ASN A 12 0.90 -4.13 -9.27
CA ASN A 12 1.70 -3.38 -10.23
C ASN A 12 0.89 -2.34 -11.00
N ILE A 13 -0.36 -2.66 -11.37
CA ILE A 13 -1.27 -1.70 -12.00
C ILE A 13 -1.62 -0.56 -11.04
N LEU A 14 -2.03 -0.87 -9.82
CA LEU A 14 -2.39 0.14 -8.81
C LEU A 14 -1.21 1.07 -8.49
N ASN A 15 -0.02 0.49 -8.29
CA ASN A 15 1.21 1.23 -8.02
C ASN A 15 1.61 2.11 -9.21
N GLY A 16 1.48 1.60 -10.44
CA GLY A 16 1.75 2.38 -11.66
C GLY A 16 0.79 3.56 -11.83
N CYS A 17 -0.51 3.36 -11.53
CA CYS A 17 -1.49 4.43 -11.50
C CYS A 17 -1.13 5.48 -10.44
N GLU A 18 -0.85 5.05 -9.21
CA GLU A 18 -0.50 5.92 -8.09
C GLU A 18 0.71 6.81 -8.41
N GLN A 19 1.78 6.23 -8.94
CA GLN A 19 2.98 6.97 -9.34
C GLN A 19 2.69 7.98 -10.45
N SER A 20 1.90 7.58 -11.45
CA SER A 20 1.50 8.47 -12.55
C SER A 20 0.69 9.66 -12.06
N LEU A 21 -0.23 9.44 -11.10
CA LEU A 21 -1.01 10.52 -10.49
C LEU A 21 -0.14 11.44 -9.63
N ARG A 22 0.85 10.90 -8.88
CA ARG A 22 1.82 11.73 -8.16
C ARG A 22 2.66 12.61 -9.09
N MET A 23 3.10 12.05 -10.23
CA MET A 23 3.80 12.82 -11.26
C MET A 23 2.91 13.96 -11.79
N LEU A 24 1.64 13.67 -12.10
CA LEU A 24 0.67 14.68 -12.53
C LEU A 24 0.47 15.76 -11.46
N GLN A 25 0.30 15.38 -10.19
CA GLN A 25 0.12 16.30 -9.06
C GLN A 25 1.33 17.22 -8.84
N ALA A 26 2.52 16.77 -9.21
CA ALA A 26 3.75 17.56 -9.11
C ALA A 26 3.84 18.66 -10.17
N THR A 27 3.06 18.58 -11.25
CA THR A 27 3.09 19.57 -12.34
C THR A 27 2.48 20.92 -11.93
N PRO A 28 3.13 22.06 -12.23
CA PRO A 28 2.55 23.38 -12.00
C PRO A 28 1.20 23.59 -12.71
N GLU A 29 1.04 23.03 -13.91
CA GLU A 29 -0.15 23.15 -14.74
C GLU A 29 -1.36 22.51 -14.06
N PHE A 30 -1.21 21.29 -13.54
CA PHE A 30 -2.29 20.63 -12.82
C PHE A 30 -2.65 21.37 -11.53
N ARG A 31 -1.64 21.85 -10.78
CA ARG A 31 -1.88 22.65 -9.55
C ARG A 31 -2.63 23.95 -9.84
N ALA A 32 -2.31 24.61 -10.95
CA ALA A 32 -3.02 25.81 -11.40
C ALA A 32 -4.48 25.50 -11.76
N LEU A 33 -4.74 24.37 -12.43
CA LEU A 33 -6.10 23.93 -12.72
C LEU A 33 -6.90 23.62 -11.44
N GLN A 34 -6.32 22.85 -10.51
CA GLN A 34 -7.00 22.43 -9.28
C GLN A 34 -7.27 23.61 -8.32
N SER A 35 -6.41 24.63 -8.30
CA SER A 35 -6.59 25.83 -7.47
C SER A 35 -7.55 26.86 -8.08
N SER A 36 -8.02 26.64 -9.31
CA SER A 36 -8.98 27.51 -9.97
C SER A 36 -10.30 27.56 -9.21
N ARG A 37 -10.91 28.74 -9.11
CA ARG A 37 -12.28 28.91 -8.56
C ARG A 37 -13.36 28.17 -9.36
N TYR A 38 -13.04 27.71 -10.57
CA TYR A 38 -13.93 26.94 -11.43
C TYR A 38 -13.71 25.42 -11.32
N PHE A 39 -12.66 24.99 -10.61
CA PHE A 39 -12.47 23.59 -10.34
C PHE A 39 -13.55 23.12 -9.37
N SER A 40 -14.30 22.10 -9.80
CA SER A 40 -15.30 21.45 -8.97
C SER A 40 -15.42 20.00 -9.40
N THR A 41 -15.74 19.15 -8.45
CA THR A 41 -16.10 17.75 -8.69
C THR A 41 -17.39 17.47 -7.94
N SER A 42 -18.15 16.44 -8.36
CA SER A 42 -19.47 16.18 -7.77
C SER A 42 -19.44 15.83 -6.28
N ASN A 43 -18.26 15.44 -5.75
CA ASN A 43 -18.06 14.99 -4.37
C ASN A 43 -16.90 15.73 -3.67
N ASP A 44 -16.53 16.92 -4.15
CA ASP A 44 -15.42 17.73 -3.62
C ASP A 44 -14.05 17.01 -3.56
N LEU A 45 -13.89 15.97 -4.38
CA LEU A 45 -12.65 15.23 -4.52
C LEU A 45 -11.60 16.02 -5.29
N VAL A 46 -10.36 15.90 -4.84
CA VAL A 46 -9.14 16.39 -5.49
C VAL A 46 -8.25 15.21 -5.89
N LEU A 47 -7.19 15.47 -6.67
CA LEU A 47 -6.28 14.40 -7.12
C LEU A 47 -5.62 13.65 -5.96
N ALA A 48 -5.41 14.33 -4.83
CA ALA A 48 -4.88 13.71 -3.62
C ALA A 48 -5.77 12.57 -3.09
N ASP A 49 -7.09 12.71 -3.19
CA ASP A 49 -8.04 11.68 -2.73
C ASP A 49 -7.97 10.43 -3.61
N ALA A 50 -7.80 10.61 -4.93
CA ALA A 50 -7.61 9.50 -5.86
C ALA A 50 -6.30 8.74 -5.57
N ILE A 51 -5.20 9.47 -5.30
CA ILE A 51 -3.92 8.87 -4.88
C ILE A 51 -4.11 8.09 -3.59
N GLN A 52 -4.74 8.69 -2.58
CA GLN A 52 -4.97 8.05 -1.29
C GLN A 52 -5.81 6.78 -1.42
N THR A 53 -6.86 6.82 -2.25
CA THR A 53 -7.70 5.66 -2.53
C THR A 53 -6.90 4.50 -3.14
N LEU A 54 -5.99 4.77 -4.08
CA LEU A 54 -5.14 3.74 -4.66
C LEU A 54 -4.20 3.11 -3.63
N VAL A 55 -3.61 3.93 -2.75
CA VAL A 55 -2.75 3.45 -1.65
C VAL A 55 -3.54 2.54 -0.71
N GLU A 56 -4.73 2.98 -0.26
CA GLU A 56 -5.56 2.21 0.67
C GLU A 56 -5.98 0.85 0.09
N VAL A 57 -6.33 0.81 -1.20
CA VAL A 57 -6.66 -0.46 -1.88
C VAL A 57 -5.43 -1.35 -2.00
N SER A 58 -4.27 -0.80 -2.35
CA SER A 58 -3.00 -1.56 -2.47
C SER A 58 -2.59 -2.16 -1.12
N ASP A 59 -2.69 -1.39 -0.04
CA ASP A 59 -2.41 -1.82 1.33
C ASP A 59 -3.39 -2.91 1.77
N GLY A 60 -4.68 -2.76 1.46
CA GLY A 60 -5.69 -3.78 1.72
C GLY A 60 -5.36 -5.13 1.08
N ILE A 61 -4.89 -5.11 -0.18
CA ILE A 61 -4.44 -6.32 -0.89
C ILE A 61 -3.21 -6.93 -0.22
N ALA A 62 -2.22 -6.11 0.13
CA ALA A 62 -1.00 -6.58 0.80
C ALA A 62 -1.31 -7.23 2.16
N ASN A 63 -2.25 -6.65 2.92
CA ASN A 63 -2.70 -7.20 4.19
C ASN A 63 -3.34 -8.59 4.04
N VAL A 64 -4.19 -8.78 3.02
CA VAL A 64 -4.78 -10.10 2.73
C VAL A 64 -3.68 -11.11 2.40
N GLN A 65 -2.73 -10.77 1.53
CA GLN A 65 -1.62 -11.67 1.18
C GLN A 65 -0.76 -12.06 2.40
N ALA A 66 -0.47 -11.10 3.28
CA ALA A 66 0.32 -11.36 4.48
C ALA A 66 -0.41 -12.27 5.48
N LEU A 67 -1.73 -12.14 5.59
CA LEU A 67 -2.55 -13.02 6.43
C LEU A 67 -2.68 -14.42 5.83
N GLU A 68 -2.93 -14.53 4.52
CA GLU A 68 -3.09 -15.83 3.84
C GLU A 68 -1.77 -16.62 3.74
N SER A 69 -0.63 -15.93 3.67
CA SER A 69 0.70 -16.57 3.65
C SER A 69 1.19 -17.03 5.03
N GLY A 70 0.44 -16.79 6.11
CA GLY A 70 0.89 -17.08 7.48
C GLY A 70 2.11 -16.27 7.92
N PHE A 71 2.44 -15.17 7.21
CA PHE A 71 3.64 -14.36 7.46
C PHE A 71 3.70 -13.83 8.90
N PHE A 72 2.54 -13.44 9.46
CA PHE A 72 2.46 -12.97 10.84
C PHE A 72 2.67 -14.10 11.85
N ASP A 73 2.16 -15.30 11.58
CA ASP A 73 2.39 -16.47 12.43
C ASP A 73 3.87 -16.89 12.44
N ASP A 74 4.53 -16.81 11.28
CA ASP A 74 5.96 -17.12 11.14
C ASP A 74 6.87 -16.08 11.86
N GLN A 75 6.52 -14.78 11.82
CA GLN A 75 7.21 -13.76 12.62
C GLN A 75 7.01 -13.94 14.13
N ILE A 76 5.81 -14.30 14.57
CA ILE A 76 5.52 -14.58 15.99
C ILE A 76 6.30 -15.82 16.44
N ALA A 77 6.38 -16.86 15.61
CA ALA A 77 7.16 -18.07 15.90
C ALA A 77 8.67 -17.76 16.03
N LYS A 78 9.23 -16.98 15.09
CA LYS A 78 10.65 -16.58 15.11
C LYS A 78 11.01 -15.71 16.32
N SER A 79 10.16 -14.75 16.69
CA SER A 79 10.41 -13.89 17.86
C SER A 79 10.37 -14.68 19.17
N LYS A 80 9.42 -15.61 19.34
CA LYS A 80 9.36 -16.52 20.49
C LYS A 80 10.58 -17.45 20.56
N LEU A 81 11.06 -17.95 19.42
CA LEU A 81 12.25 -18.80 19.36
C LEU A 81 13.51 -18.05 19.80
N ASN A 82 13.72 -16.82 19.31
CA ASN A 82 14.86 -16.00 19.69
C ASN A 82 14.86 -15.67 21.20
N GLN A 83 13.69 -15.35 21.76
CA GLN A 83 13.56 -15.10 23.20
C GLN A 83 13.92 -16.35 24.03
N GLN A 84 13.57 -17.55 23.57
CA GLN A 84 13.94 -18.80 24.26
C GLN A 84 15.45 -19.10 24.16
N LEU A 85 16.11 -18.73 23.06
CA LEU A 85 17.55 -18.88 22.89
C LEU A 85 18.32 -17.94 23.84
N GLU A 86 17.93 -16.67 23.90
CA GLU A 86 18.50 -15.68 24.83
C GLU A 86 18.37 -16.10 26.30
N LEU A 87 17.22 -16.69 26.67
CA LEU A 87 16.99 -17.22 28.01
C LEU A 87 17.86 -18.45 28.33
N LYS A 88 18.14 -19.31 27.35
CA LYS A 88 19.02 -20.48 27.52
C LYS A 88 20.48 -20.08 27.64
N ASP A 89 20.93 -19.11 26.86
CA ASP A 89 22.30 -18.61 26.92
C ASP A 89 22.58 -17.88 28.24
N SER A 90 21.57 -17.22 28.81
CA SER A 90 21.66 -16.57 30.13
C SER A 90 21.68 -17.56 31.32
N GLN A 91 21.29 -18.81 31.12
CA GLN A 91 21.27 -19.85 32.16
C GLN A 91 22.52 -20.76 32.15
N ASN A 92 23.39 -20.62 31.15
CA ASN A 92 24.61 -21.42 30.97
C ASN A 92 25.89 -20.65 31.37
N VAL A 93 25.77 -19.55 32.14
CA VAL A 93 26.88 -18.80 32.78
C VAL A 93 26.81 -19.01 34.29
#